data_AF-A0A2V8LJL2-F1
#
_entry.id   AF-A0A2V8LJL2-F1
#
_cell.length_a   1.000
_cell.length_b   1.000
_cell.length_c   1.000
_cell.angle_alpha   90.00
_cell.angle_beta   90.00
_cell.angle_gamma   90.00
#
_symmetry.space_group_name_H-M   'P 1'
#
loop_
_entity.id
_entity.type
_entity.pdbx_description
1 polymer ?
#
loop_
_entity_poly.entity_id
_entity_poly.type
_entity_poly.pdbx_seq_one_letter_code
_entity_poly.pdbx_strand_id
1 'polypeptide(L)' 'MAEVGDKFHVGTISPQTGRYKHSVCSNTEIFNKGDKFAPCANSSCPNKGAEWVLQEKLT' A
#
# COMPACT_ATOMS: atom_id res chain seq x y z
N MET A 1 0.94 14.29 -6.07
CA MET A 1 -0.16 13.43 -5.59
C MET A 1 0.00 12.09 -6.29
N ALA A 2 -0.33 10.98 -5.64
CA ALA A 2 -0.24 9.66 -6.26
C ALA A 2 -1.47 9.37 -7.14
N GLU A 3 -1.29 8.53 -8.13
CA GLU A 3 -2.27 8.09 -9.10
C GLU A 3 -2.61 6.61 -8.89
N VAL A 4 -3.84 6.24 -9.24
CA VAL A 4 -4.24 4.82 -9.15
C VAL A 4 -3.33 4.01 -10.08
N GLY A 5 -2.74 2.95 -9.55
CA GLY A 5 -1.71 2.16 -10.22
C GLY A 5 -0.28 2.46 -9.76
N ASP A 6 -0.03 3.59 -9.08
CA ASP A 6 1.29 3.88 -8.51
C ASP A 6 1.68 2.84 -7.46
N LYS A 7 2.97 2.55 -7.43
CA LYS A 7 3.58 1.58 -6.52
C LYS A 7 4.44 2.26 -5.47
N PHE A 8 4.36 1.77 -4.25
CA PHE A 8 5.08 2.31 -3.10
C PHE A 8 5.77 1.20 -2.34
N HIS A 9 7.05 1.41 -2.01
CA HIS A 9 7.77 0.47 -1.17
C HIS A 9 7.31 0.54 0.28
N VAL A 10 7.41 -0.60 0.96
CA VAL A 10 7.27 -0.65 2.42
C VAL A 10 8.27 0.31 3.04
N GLY A 11 7.78 1.11 3.99
CA GLY A 11 8.57 2.12 4.66
C GLY A 11 8.52 3.51 4.02
N THR A 12 7.96 3.66 2.82
CA THR A 12 7.71 4.97 2.22
C THR A 12 6.55 5.68 2.93
N ILE A 13 6.56 7.02 2.95
CA ILE A 13 5.45 7.82 3.46
C ILE A 13 4.37 7.91 2.38
N SER A 14 3.14 7.59 2.76
CA SER A 14 1.97 7.63 1.89
C SER A 14 1.68 9.08 1.47
N PRO A 15 1.75 9.38 0.16
CA PRO A 15 1.53 10.74 -0.33
C PRO A 15 0.06 11.16 -0.28
N GLN A 16 -0.87 10.22 -0.08
CA GLN A 16 -2.31 10.47 0.00
C GLN A 16 -3.08 9.37 0.71
N THR A 17 -4.24 9.73 1.25
CA THR A 17 -5.18 8.75 1.81
C THR A 17 -5.80 7.92 0.69
N GLY A 18 -5.82 6.60 0.87
CA GLY A 18 -6.32 5.71 -0.17
C GLY A 18 -6.30 4.24 0.23
N ARG A 19 -6.94 3.42 -0.59
CA ARG A 19 -6.89 1.96 -0.50
C ARG A 19 -5.77 1.44 -1.39
N TYR A 20 -4.87 0.68 -0.80
CA TYR A 20 -3.72 0.10 -1.47
C TYR A 20 -3.83 -1.42 -1.46
N LYS A 21 -3.46 -2.06 -2.56
CA LYS A 21 -3.38 -3.51 -2.70
C LYS A 21 -1.92 -3.94 -2.72
N HIS A 22 -1.60 -4.97 -1.96
CA HIS A 22 -0.27 -5.53 -1.97
C HIS A 22 0.03 -6.16 -3.35
N SER A 23 1.20 -5.90 -3.91
CA SER A 23 1.56 -6.33 -5.27
C SER A 23 1.60 -7.85 -5.45
N VAL A 24 1.89 -8.58 -4.37
CA VAL A 24 2.13 -10.04 -4.42
C VAL A 24 0.94 -10.87 -3.94
N CYS A 25 0.04 -10.30 -3.15
CA CYS A 25 -1.09 -11.04 -2.59
C CYS A 25 -2.37 -10.21 -2.65
N SER A 26 -3.52 -10.84 -2.41
CA SER A 26 -4.82 -10.16 -2.47
C SER A 26 -5.10 -9.26 -1.25
N ASN A 27 -4.11 -9.02 -0.38
CA ASN A 27 -4.30 -8.18 0.79
C ASN A 27 -4.47 -6.71 0.38
N THR A 28 -5.42 -6.02 1.01
CA THR A 28 -5.64 -4.60 0.79
C THR A 28 -5.71 -3.87 2.12
N GLU A 29 -5.06 -2.73 2.21
CA GLU A 29 -5.03 -1.90 3.41
C GLU A 29 -5.29 -0.44 3.05
N ILE A 30 -5.85 0.32 3.99
CA ILE A 30 -6.04 1.76 3.83
C ILE A 30 -4.87 2.45 4.54
N PHE A 31 -4.15 3.31 3.82
CA PHE A 31 -3.10 4.13 4.38
C PHE A 31 -3.53 5.59 4.28
N ASN A 32 -3.44 6.35 5.38
CA ASN A 32 -3.71 7.78 5.35
C ASN A 32 -2.52 8.55 4.78
N LYS A 33 -2.77 9.77 4.31
CA LYS A 33 -1.69 10.68 3.93
C LYS A 33 -0.77 10.92 5.13
N GLY A 34 0.52 10.66 4.95
CA GLY A 34 1.53 10.78 6.01
C GLY A 34 1.81 9.49 6.77
N ASP A 35 0.97 8.44 6.62
CA ASP A 35 1.27 7.12 7.19
C ASP A 35 2.46 6.47 6.48
N LYS A 36 3.18 5.61 7.20
CA LYS A 36 4.25 4.79 6.61
C LYS A 36 3.65 3.49 6.10
N PHE A 37 3.97 3.10 4.86
CA PHE A 37 3.53 1.80 4.34
C PHE A 37 4.12 0.67 5.17
N ALA A 38 3.27 -0.07 5.87
CA ALA A 38 3.68 -1.20 6.69
C ALA A 38 3.95 -2.43 5.82
N PRO A 39 4.78 -3.39 6.28
CA PRO A 39 4.86 -4.71 5.65
C PRO A 39 3.48 -5.38 5.61
N CYS A 40 3.25 -6.22 4.61
CA CYS A 40 1.98 -6.95 4.46
C CYS A 40 1.62 -7.70 5.75
N ALA A 41 0.47 -7.38 6.33
CA ALA A 41 -0.01 -8.04 7.55
C ALA A 41 -0.38 -9.52 7.34
N ASN A 42 -0.61 -9.94 6.09
CA ASN A 42 -0.96 -11.32 5.77
C ASN A 42 0.21 -12.27 6.12
N SER A 43 0.00 -13.12 7.13
CA SER A 43 0.97 -14.11 7.61
C SER A 43 1.46 -15.07 6.52
N SER A 44 0.59 -15.41 5.57
CA SER A 44 0.90 -16.33 4.46
C SER A 44 1.51 -15.63 3.25
N CYS A 45 1.78 -14.32 3.32
CA CYS A 45 2.37 -13.61 2.20
C CYS A 45 3.84 -14.05 2.01
N PRO A 46 4.22 -14.53 0.81
CA PRO A 46 5.57 -15.02 0.56
C PRO A 46 6.60 -13.89 0.57
N ASN A 47 6.19 -12.64 0.33
CA ASN A 47 7.06 -11.47 0.39
C ASN A 47 6.35 -10.28 1.03
N LYS A 48 6.40 -10.19 2.36
CA LYS A 48 5.74 -9.10 3.12
C LYS A 48 6.33 -7.71 2.85
N GLY A 49 7.54 -7.62 2.29
CA GLY A 49 8.22 -6.38 1.97
C GLY A 49 7.94 -5.85 0.56
N ALA A 50 7.04 -6.50 -0.20
CA ALA A 50 6.74 -6.09 -1.56
C ALA A 50 5.94 -4.78 -1.61
N GLU A 51 5.78 -4.25 -2.81
CA GLU A 51 5.20 -2.93 -3.02
C GLU A 51 3.69 -2.92 -2.75
N TRP A 52 3.19 -1.76 -2.35
CA TRP A 52 1.78 -1.40 -2.26
C TRP A 52 1.35 -0.63 -3.51
N VAL A 53 0.28 -1.08 -4.16
CA VAL A 53 -0.26 -0.46 -5.37
C VAL A 53 -1.54 0.29 -5.00
N LEU A 54 -1.58 1.59 -5.25
CA LEU A 54 -2.78 2.39 -5.02
C LEU A 54 -3.92 1.91 -5.93
N GLN A 55 -5.07 1.58 -5.36
CA GLN A 55 -6.27 1.16 -6.11
C GLN A 55 -7.33 2.24 -6.14
N GLU A 56 -7.47 3.00 -5.06
CA GLU A 56 -8.53 4.01 -4.91
C GLU A 56 -8.04 5.15 -4.03
N LYS A 57 -8.32 6.40 -4.43
CA LYS A 57 -8.02 7.59 -3.62
C LYS A 57 -9.22 7.85 -2.70
N LEU A 58 -8.95 8.01 -1.41
CA LEU A 58 -9.97 8.33 -0.41
C LEU A 58 -9.72 9.77 0.06
N THR A 59 -10.71 10.63 -0.10
CA THR A 59 -10.66 12.05 0.28
C THR A 59 -10.74 12.26 1.79
#